data_AF-A0A939FDH1-F1
#
_entry.id   AF-A0A939FDH1-F1
#
_cell.length_a   1.000
_cell.length_b   1.000
_cell.length_c   1.000
_cell.angle_alpha   90.00
_cell.angle_beta   90.00
_cell.angle_gamma   90.00
#
_symmetry.space_group_name_H-M   'P 1'
#
loop_
_entity.id
_entity.type
_entity.pdbx_description
1 polymer ?
#
loop_
_entity_poly.entity_id
_entity_poly.type
_entity_poly.pdbx_seq_one_letter_code
_entity_poly.pdbx_strand_id
1 'polypeptide(L)'
;SRSQIWDASPRTRLTHSLECAQVGRELGAALGCDPDLVETACLSHDMGHPPFGHNGEQALNDFAKDCGGFEGNAQSLRLLTRIEPKRFVHSERTGELVSVGLNLTRAALDAATKYPWPRGGHPTDPGSPKFGVYEDDLPVFDWAREGAPDDRKCFEAQVMDWSDDVAYSVHDVEDGLHAGHIDPNCLYSEHERAAIWTAAIGRYVPDDTDPQELAEALDRLLAQEWWPHGYDGSAVAQARLKDATSQLIGRFCLAAEGATRASYGTGRLTRYEAELVVPHEARLECAVLKAVADLYVMQRDEQERLRADQRIVLAELAEALTARAPEGLDPQFRALFDAASDDRARKRVIVDQISSLTDASARALHRMFTTTDRP
;
A
#
# COMPACT_ATOMS: atom_id res chain seq x y z
N SER A 1 22.49 1.13 -30.28
CA SER A 1 21.52 2.21 -30.02
C SER A 1 21.70 2.63 -28.57
N ARG A 2 22.00 3.90 -28.28
CA ARG A 2 22.08 4.36 -26.87
C ARG A 2 20.65 4.53 -26.38
N SER A 3 20.19 3.68 -25.47
CA SER A 3 18.95 3.92 -24.74
C SER A 3 19.10 5.26 -24.02
N GLN A 4 18.34 6.28 -24.44
CA GLN A 4 18.20 7.50 -23.66
C GLN A 4 17.43 7.12 -22.40
N ILE A 5 18.16 6.94 -21.30
CA ILE A 5 17.57 6.82 -19.97
C ILE A 5 17.16 8.23 -19.60
N TRP A 6 15.86 8.50 -19.65
CA TRP A 6 15.29 9.74 -19.16
C TRP A 6 15.16 9.62 -17.64
N ASP A 7 15.65 10.61 -16.90
CA ASP A 7 15.42 10.71 -15.46
C ASP A 7 13.96 11.14 -15.26
N ALA A 8 13.05 10.17 -15.38
CA ALA A 8 11.65 10.35 -15.04
C ALA A 8 11.58 10.47 -13.53
N SER A 9 11.09 11.59 -13.00
CA SER A 9 10.79 11.70 -11.57
C SER A 9 9.70 10.66 -11.25
N PRO A 10 10.02 9.56 -10.53
CA PRO A 10 9.03 8.53 -10.27
C PRO A 10 7.95 9.06 -9.34
N ARG A 11 6.75 8.46 -9.41
CA ARG A 11 5.69 8.72 -8.43
C ARG A 11 6.21 8.45 -7.02
N THR A 12 5.91 9.38 -6.13
CA THR A 12 6.08 9.20 -4.68
C THR A 12 4.82 8.56 -4.11
N ARG A 13 4.88 8.07 -2.85
CA ARG A 13 3.66 7.59 -2.17
C ARG A 13 2.56 8.64 -2.12
N LEU A 14 2.90 9.93 -1.95
CA LEU A 14 1.90 10.99 -1.93
C LEU A 14 1.19 11.13 -3.29
N THR A 15 1.93 11.11 -4.39
CA THR A 15 1.31 11.20 -5.72
C THR A 15 0.50 9.95 -6.05
N HIS A 16 0.96 8.76 -5.65
CA HIS A 16 0.17 7.52 -5.75
C HIS A 16 -1.13 7.60 -4.93
N SER A 17 -1.07 8.02 -3.67
CA SER A 17 -2.25 8.18 -2.82
C SER A 17 -3.25 9.18 -3.41
N LEU A 18 -2.78 10.26 -4.05
CA LEU A 18 -3.68 11.23 -4.71
C LEU A 18 -4.37 10.64 -5.93
N GLU A 19 -3.67 9.82 -6.71
CA GLU A 19 -4.23 9.11 -7.86
C GLU A 19 -5.24 8.04 -7.44
N CYS A 20 -4.88 7.20 -6.48
CA CYS A 20 -5.77 6.23 -5.85
C CYS A 20 -7.02 6.92 -5.27
N ALA A 21 -6.84 8.06 -4.59
CA ALA A 21 -7.94 8.86 -4.05
C ALA A 21 -8.89 9.39 -5.12
N GLN A 22 -8.36 9.85 -6.26
CA GLN A 22 -9.20 10.28 -7.38
C GLN A 22 -10.05 9.12 -7.92
N VAL A 23 -9.41 7.97 -8.18
CA VAL A 23 -10.11 6.76 -8.69
C VAL A 23 -11.17 6.29 -7.70
N GLY A 24 -10.82 6.18 -6.42
CA GLY A 24 -11.71 5.71 -5.36
C GLY A 24 -12.88 6.66 -5.12
N ARG A 25 -12.65 7.97 -5.15
CA ARG A 25 -13.72 8.98 -5.01
C ARG A 25 -14.77 8.82 -6.12
N GLU A 26 -14.33 8.70 -7.37
CA GLU A 26 -15.21 8.58 -8.53
C GLU A 26 -15.96 7.23 -8.55
N LEU A 27 -15.25 6.12 -8.36
CA LEU A 27 -15.86 4.78 -8.33
C LEU A 27 -16.81 4.63 -7.13
N GLY A 28 -16.42 5.14 -5.96
CA GLY A 28 -17.26 5.15 -4.77
C GLY A 28 -18.55 5.94 -4.99
N ALA A 29 -18.47 7.13 -5.57
CA ALA A 29 -19.65 7.92 -5.93
C ALA A 29 -20.57 7.17 -6.92
N ALA A 30 -19.99 6.55 -7.94
CA ALA A 30 -20.74 5.78 -8.94
C ALA A 30 -21.45 4.55 -8.33
N LEU A 31 -20.91 3.96 -7.27
CA LEU A 31 -21.48 2.84 -6.52
C LEU A 31 -22.44 3.28 -5.39
N GLY A 32 -22.49 4.57 -5.06
CA GLY A 32 -23.38 5.13 -4.03
C GLY A 32 -22.78 5.17 -2.61
N CYS A 33 -21.47 5.00 -2.49
CA CYS A 33 -20.71 5.32 -1.28
C CYS A 33 -20.72 6.83 -1.02
N ASP A 34 -20.31 7.22 0.19
CA ASP A 34 -19.88 8.59 0.44
C ASP A 34 -18.49 8.81 -0.21
N PRO A 35 -18.35 9.73 -1.18
CA PRO A 35 -17.08 9.93 -1.89
C PRO A 35 -15.96 10.44 -0.98
N ASP A 36 -16.28 11.26 0.03
CA ASP A 36 -15.27 11.81 0.95
C ASP A 36 -14.76 10.71 1.89
N LEU A 37 -15.62 9.75 2.24
CA LEU A 37 -15.24 8.59 3.03
C LEU A 37 -14.27 7.66 2.26
N VAL A 38 -14.56 7.36 1.00
CA VAL A 38 -13.68 6.53 0.16
C VAL A 38 -12.37 7.25 -0.13
N GLU A 39 -12.42 8.55 -0.43
CA GLU A 39 -11.21 9.37 -0.61
C GLU A 39 -10.34 9.37 0.65
N THR A 40 -10.94 9.50 1.83
CA THR A 40 -10.22 9.42 3.12
C THR A 40 -9.53 8.06 3.29
N ALA A 41 -10.19 6.96 2.95
CA ALA A 41 -9.58 5.63 2.98
C ALA A 41 -8.40 5.53 2.01
N CYS A 42 -8.56 6.03 0.78
CA CYS A 42 -7.50 6.03 -0.22
C CYS A 42 -6.30 6.90 0.17
N LEU A 43 -6.51 8.05 0.81
CA LEU A 43 -5.41 8.89 1.29
C LEU A 43 -4.67 8.27 2.49
N SER A 44 -5.33 7.39 3.24
CA SER A 44 -4.78 6.80 4.46
C SER A 44 -4.16 5.41 4.29
N HIS A 45 -4.45 4.70 3.19
CA HIS A 45 -4.04 3.29 3.01
C HIS A 45 -2.53 3.07 3.24
N ASP A 46 -1.71 4.00 2.75
CA ASP A 46 -0.25 3.88 2.76
C ASP A 46 0.48 4.69 3.84
N MET A 47 -0.25 5.35 4.75
CA MET A 47 0.34 6.25 5.74
C MET A 47 1.30 5.55 6.71
N GLY A 48 1.04 4.29 7.05
CA GLY A 48 1.84 3.51 8.00
C GLY A 48 3.06 2.82 7.41
N HIS A 49 3.29 2.90 6.09
CA HIS A 49 4.46 2.27 5.49
C HIS A 49 5.77 2.95 5.96
N PRO A 50 6.78 2.17 6.39
CA PRO A 50 8.04 2.72 6.91
C PRO A 50 8.91 3.27 5.77
N PRO A 51 10.06 3.91 6.07
CA PRO A 51 11.07 4.20 5.06
C PRO A 51 11.36 2.97 4.19
N PHE A 52 11.60 3.17 2.89
CA PHE A 52 11.94 2.11 1.92
C PHE A 52 10.83 1.08 1.64
N GLY A 53 9.57 1.36 1.99
CA GLY A 53 8.40 0.57 1.56
C GLY A 53 8.39 -0.84 2.11
N HIS A 54 7.95 -1.81 1.29
CA HIS A 54 7.90 -3.22 1.67
C HIS A 54 9.24 -3.77 2.16
N ASN A 55 10.35 -3.26 1.61
CA ASN A 55 11.68 -3.66 2.03
C ASN A 55 11.99 -3.18 3.46
N GLY A 56 11.52 -1.98 3.82
CA GLY A 56 11.59 -1.50 5.18
C GLY A 56 10.62 -2.18 6.13
N GLU A 57 9.42 -2.54 5.65
CA GLU A 57 8.45 -3.34 6.41
C GLU A 57 9.07 -4.67 6.82
N GLN A 58 9.77 -5.35 5.92
CA GLN A 58 10.46 -6.61 6.24
C GLN A 58 11.50 -6.42 7.35
N ALA A 59 12.40 -5.45 7.21
CA ALA A 59 13.45 -5.19 8.19
C ALA A 59 12.87 -4.79 9.56
N LEU A 60 11.85 -3.93 9.55
CA LEU A 60 11.22 -3.44 10.77
C LEU A 60 10.36 -4.51 11.45
N ASN A 61 9.70 -5.39 10.69
CA ASN A 61 8.97 -6.54 11.22
C ASN A 61 9.91 -7.53 11.89
N ASP A 62 11.08 -7.79 11.30
CA ASP A 62 12.11 -8.62 11.91
C ASP A 62 12.60 -8.04 13.24
N PHE A 63 12.87 -6.72 13.27
CA PHE A 63 13.25 -6.03 14.50
C PHE A 63 12.13 -6.05 15.55
N ALA A 64 10.87 -5.90 15.14
CA ALA A 64 9.70 -5.78 16.02
C ALA A 64 9.11 -7.12 16.50
N LYS A 65 9.73 -8.28 16.20
CA LYS A 65 9.17 -9.61 16.49
C LYS A 65 8.73 -9.81 17.96
N ASP A 66 9.52 -9.32 18.89
CA ASP A 66 9.29 -9.37 20.35
C ASP A 66 8.28 -8.34 20.87
N CYS A 67 7.91 -7.34 20.08
CA CYS A 67 6.84 -6.38 20.39
C CYS A 67 5.58 -6.57 19.53
N GLY A 68 5.41 -7.72 18.87
CA GLY A 68 4.20 -8.09 18.12
C GLY A 68 4.34 -8.02 16.59
N GLY A 69 5.52 -7.68 16.07
CA GLY A 69 5.78 -7.53 14.64
C GLY A 69 5.43 -6.13 14.11
N PHE A 70 5.56 -5.95 12.79
CA PHE A 70 5.24 -4.70 12.11
C PHE A 70 4.53 -4.98 10.78
N GLU A 71 3.50 -4.19 10.49
CA GLU A 71 2.77 -4.19 9.22
C GLU A 71 2.24 -2.78 8.95
N GLY A 72 2.40 -2.28 7.73
CA GLY A 72 2.06 -0.89 7.38
C GLY A 72 0.60 -0.52 7.63
N ASN A 73 -0.37 -1.38 7.34
CA ASN A 73 -1.80 -1.16 7.57
C ASN A 73 -2.12 -1.10 9.07
N ALA A 74 -1.50 -1.97 9.88
CA ALA A 74 -1.62 -1.88 11.34
C ALA A 74 -1.02 -0.58 11.88
N GLN A 75 0.08 -0.12 11.29
CA GLN A 75 0.67 1.18 11.59
C GLN A 75 -0.22 2.34 11.13
N SER A 76 -0.91 2.24 10.00
CA SER A 76 -1.88 3.24 9.52
C SER A 76 -2.99 3.44 10.57
N LEU A 77 -3.61 2.36 11.07
CA LEU A 77 -4.62 2.46 12.12
C LEU A 77 -4.06 3.13 13.39
N ARG A 78 -2.86 2.72 13.82
CA ARG A 78 -2.17 3.28 14.99
C ARG A 78 -1.85 4.77 14.83
N LEU A 79 -1.44 5.20 13.64
CA LEU A 79 -1.21 6.62 13.32
C LEU A 79 -2.50 7.42 13.46
N LEU A 80 -3.57 6.95 12.80
CA LEU A 80 -4.86 7.63 12.77
C LEU A 80 -5.52 7.74 14.15
N THR A 81 -5.24 6.80 15.06
CA THR A 81 -5.95 6.67 16.35
C THR A 81 -5.12 7.00 17.58
N ARG A 82 -3.78 7.02 17.49
CA ARG A 82 -2.91 7.21 18.67
C ARG A 82 -1.76 8.18 18.43
N ILE A 83 -0.95 7.96 17.39
CA ILE A 83 0.31 8.70 17.22
C ILE A 83 0.07 10.14 16.78
N GLU A 84 -0.82 10.40 15.81
CA GLU A 84 -1.01 11.77 15.34
C GLU A 84 -1.63 12.68 16.42
N PRO A 85 -0.89 13.67 16.98
CA PRO A 85 -1.28 14.36 18.21
C PRO A 85 -2.28 15.49 17.95
N LYS A 86 -3.48 15.16 17.44
CA LYS A 86 -4.51 16.16 17.10
C LYS A 86 -5.55 16.35 18.20
N ARG A 87 -5.99 15.28 18.88
CA ARG A 87 -7.03 15.36 19.91
C ARG A 87 -6.74 14.43 21.08
N PHE A 88 -7.01 14.93 22.28
CA PHE A 88 -6.90 14.20 23.53
C PHE A 88 -8.23 14.24 24.29
N VAL A 89 -8.53 13.16 24.99
CA VAL A 89 -9.72 13.02 25.85
C VAL A 89 -9.32 12.37 27.17
N HIS A 90 -10.12 12.55 28.22
CA HIS A 90 -9.93 11.78 29.44
C HIS A 90 -10.52 10.38 29.26
N SER A 91 -9.73 9.34 29.51
CA SER A 91 -10.21 7.97 29.51
C SER A 91 -11.30 7.81 30.57
N GLU A 92 -12.47 7.29 30.19
CA GLU A 92 -13.53 6.99 31.17
C GLU A 92 -13.10 5.91 32.18
N ARG A 93 -12.14 5.05 31.78
CA ARG A 93 -11.65 3.94 32.61
C ARG A 93 -10.57 4.37 33.60
N THR A 94 -9.60 5.18 33.17
CA THR A 94 -8.44 5.55 34.00
C THR A 94 -8.45 7.01 34.47
N GLY A 95 -9.27 7.87 33.85
CA GLY A 95 -9.26 9.31 34.06
C GLY A 95 -8.06 10.03 33.43
N GLU A 96 -7.11 9.30 32.84
CA GLU A 96 -5.90 9.86 32.25
C GLU A 96 -6.19 10.53 30.91
N LEU A 97 -5.40 11.56 30.59
CA LEU A 97 -5.45 12.21 29.29
C LEU A 97 -4.82 11.29 28.24
N VAL A 98 -5.62 10.78 27.31
CA VAL A 98 -5.19 9.86 26.24
C VAL A 98 -5.38 10.49 24.87
N SER A 99 -4.47 10.20 23.94
CA SER A 99 -4.62 10.57 22.53
C SER A 99 -5.73 9.73 21.90
N VAL A 100 -6.55 10.37 21.05
CA VAL A 100 -7.50 9.71 20.14
C VAL A 100 -7.11 9.97 18.68
N GLY A 101 -5.83 10.28 18.45
CA GLY A 101 -5.26 10.50 17.14
C GLY A 101 -5.95 11.66 16.43
N LEU A 102 -6.34 11.41 15.18
CA LEU A 102 -7.06 12.36 14.33
C LEU A 102 -8.55 12.51 14.69
N ASN A 103 -9.06 11.68 15.61
CA ASN A 103 -10.46 11.64 16.04
C ASN A 103 -11.44 11.48 14.88
N LEU A 104 -11.15 10.52 13.99
CA LEU A 104 -11.98 10.18 12.84
C LEU A 104 -13.25 9.43 13.24
N THR A 105 -14.23 9.40 12.35
CA THR A 105 -15.47 8.63 12.56
C THR A 105 -15.19 7.13 12.49
N ARG A 106 -16.07 6.33 13.10
CA ARG A 106 -16.00 4.86 13.02
C ARG A 106 -15.98 4.36 11.57
N ALA A 107 -16.78 4.99 10.70
CA ALA A 107 -16.83 4.64 9.29
C ALA A 107 -15.48 4.87 8.59
N ALA A 108 -14.81 5.99 8.87
CA ALA A 108 -13.51 6.31 8.29
C ALA A 108 -12.40 5.36 8.75
N LEU A 109 -12.36 5.03 10.05
CA LEU A 109 -11.40 4.07 10.57
C LEU A 109 -11.62 2.67 9.97
N ASP A 110 -12.87 2.24 9.86
CA ASP A 110 -13.20 0.94 9.28
C ASP A 110 -12.86 0.88 7.78
N ALA A 111 -13.15 1.95 7.02
CA ALA A 111 -12.80 2.06 5.60
C ALA A 111 -11.28 2.10 5.36
N ALA A 112 -10.51 2.69 6.28
CA ALA A 112 -9.05 2.71 6.24
C ALA A 112 -8.40 1.39 6.70
N THR A 113 -9.18 0.45 7.25
CA THR A 113 -8.65 -0.81 7.78
C THR A 113 -8.74 -1.92 6.72
N LYS A 114 -7.71 -2.02 5.88
CA LYS A 114 -7.61 -3.02 4.80
C LYS A 114 -7.69 -4.46 5.31
N TYR A 115 -7.05 -4.77 6.43
CA TYR A 115 -7.01 -6.11 7.02
C TYR A 115 -7.73 -6.09 8.38
N PRO A 116 -9.06 -6.34 8.41
CA PRO A 116 -9.87 -6.22 9.62
C PRO A 116 -9.68 -7.40 10.59
N TRP A 117 -8.42 -7.73 10.91
CA TRP A 117 -8.03 -8.78 11.84
C TRP A 117 -6.67 -8.49 12.48
N PRO A 118 -6.43 -9.00 13.70
CA PRO A 118 -5.13 -8.96 14.33
C PRO A 118 -4.15 -9.94 13.69
N ARG A 119 -2.88 -9.87 14.07
CA ARG A 119 -1.86 -10.81 13.62
C ARG A 119 -2.26 -12.26 13.93
N GLY A 120 -2.20 -13.13 12.91
CA GLY A 120 -2.63 -14.52 13.00
C GLY A 120 -4.16 -14.73 13.00
N GLY A 121 -4.93 -13.66 12.85
CA GLY A 121 -6.39 -13.69 12.76
C GLY A 121 -6.93 -13.75 11.33
N HIS A 122 -6.09 -13.94 10.32
CA HIS A 122 -6.54 -14.00 8.93
C HIS A 122 -7.50 -15.20 8.72
N PRO A 123 -8.68 -15.00 8.12
CA PRO A 123 -9.80 -15.97 8.18
C PRO A 123 -9.51 -17.30 7.48
N THR A 124 -8.73 -17.28 6.39
CA THR A 124 -8.48 -18.46 5.54
C THR A 124 -7.01 -18.85 5.43
N ASP A 125 -6.12 -18.07 6.05
CA ASP A 125 -4.68 -18.28 5.98
C ASP A 125 -4.01 -17.79 7.27
N PRO A 126 -4.03 -18.60 8.34
CA PRO A 126 -3.40 -18.25 9.61
C PRO A 126 -1.89 -17.96 9.50
N GLY A 127 -1.23 -18.38 8.40
CA GLY A 127 0.17 -18.12 8.12
C GLY A 127 0.44 -16.74 7.48
N SER A 128 -0.63 -16.03 7.07
CA SER A 128 -0.51 -14.74 6.42
C SER A 128 0.22 -13.73 7.31
N PRO A 129 1.24 -13.02 6.78
CA PRO A 129 1.91 -11.97 7.52
C PRO A 129 1.07 -10.69 7.62
N LYS A 130 -0.09 -10.61 6.92
CA LYS A 130 -0.90 -9.41 6.80
C LYS A 130 -1.94 -9.29 7.91
N PHE A 131 -1.96 -8.15 8.59
CA PHE A 131 -2.89 -7.80 9.67
C PHE A 131 -3.02 -6.28 9.77
N GLY A 132 -4.15 -5.79 10.31
CA GLY A 132 -4.46 -4.35 10.31
C GLY A 132 -4.57 -3.73 11.70
N VAL A 133 -4.26 -4.47 12.75
CA VAL A 133 -4.35 -3.97 14.13
C VAL A 133 -3.29 -4.62 15.04
N TYR A 134 -2.60 -3.80 15.83
CA TYR A 134 -1.72 -4.26 16.91
C TYR A 134 -2.52 -4.56 18.18
N GLU A 135 -1.95 -5.35 19.09
CA GLU A 135 -2.59 -5.68 20.38
C GLU A 135 -3.02 -4.44 21.17
N ASP A 136 -2.17 -3.42 21.25
CA ASP A 136 -2.44 -2.14 21.93
C ASP A 136 -3.61 -1.36 21.30
N ASP A 137 -3.92 -1.67 20.04
CA ASP A 137 -4.91 -1.00 19.18
C ASP A 137 -6.26 -1.73 19.14
N LEU A 138 -6.36 -2.92 19.72
CA LEU A 138 -7.60 -3.69 19.78
C LEU A 138 -8.79 -2.89 20.37
N PRO A 139 -8.65 -2.13 21.49
CA PRO A 139 -9.80 -1.43 22.05
C PRO A 139 -10.45 -0.41 21.09
N VAL A 140 -9.65 0.32 20.31
CA VAL A 140 -10.18 1.29 19.33
C VAL A 140 -10.67 0.60 18.06
N PHE A 141 -10.03 -0.50 17.66
CA PHE A 141 -10.44 -1.33 16.54
C PHE A 141 -11.82 -1.97 16.79
N ASP A 142 -12.01 -2.60 17.96
CA ASP A 142 -13.27 -3.22 18.37
C ASP A 142 -14.40 -2.18 18.46
N TRP A 143 -14.10 -0.99 19.00
CA TRP A 143 -15.05 0.13 19.01
C TRP A 143 -15.42 0.58 17.60
N ALA A 144 -14.43 0.76 16.71
CA ALA A 144 -14.69 1.18 15.34
C ALA A 144 -15.60 0.18 14.61
N ARG A 145 -15.38 -1.12 14.86
CA ARG A 145 -16.06 -2.25 14.20
C ARG A 145 -17.23 -2.84 14.99
N GLU A 146 -17.70 -2.23 16.06
CA GLU A 146 -18.86 -2.74 16.81
C GLU A 146 -20.09 -2.96 15.89
N GLY A 147 -20.58 -4.20 15.82
CA GLY A 147 -21.70 -4.59 14.96
C GLY A 147 -21.31 -4.90 13.50
N ALA A 148 -20.04 -4.79 13.13
CA ALA A 148 -19.53 -5.31 11.88
C ALA A 148 -19.45 -6.85 11.93
N PRO A 149 -19.60 -7.55 10.78
CA PRO A 149 -19.25 -8.96 10.68
C PRO A 149 -17.75 -9.17 10.93
N ASP A 150 -17.41 -10.31 11.54
CA ASP A 150 -16.03 -10.75 11.71
C ASP A 150 -15.36 -10.94 10.34
N ASP A 151 -14.08 -10.58 10.24
CA ASP A 151 -13.20 -10.80 9.09
C ASP A 151 -13.65 -10.25 7.72
N ARG A 152 -14.70 -9.41 7.69
CA ARG A 152 -15.17 -8.76 6.46
C ARG A 152 -14.71 -7.31 6.38
N LYS A 153 -14.17 -6.94 5.21
CA LYS A 153 -13.92 -5.54 4.84
C LYS A 153 -15.25 -4.86 4.52
N CYS A 154 -15.43 -3.64 5.00
CA CYS A 154 -16.56 -2.83 4.57
C CYS A 154 -16.44 -2.50 3.07
N PHE A 155 -17.56 -2.18 2.43
CA PHE A 155 -17.63 -1.94 1.00
C PHE A 155 -16.72 -0.79 0.55
N GLU A 156 -16.61 0.27 1.37
CA GLU A 156 -15.70 1.39 1.09
C GLU A 156 -14.22 0.98 1.09
N ALA A 157 -13.81 0.08 1.99
CA ALA A 157 -12.46 -0.49 2.01
C ALA A 157 -12.21 -1.36 0.77
N GLN A 158 -13.22 -2.08 0.27
CA GLN A 158 -13.12 -2.87 -0.97
C GLN A 158 -12.97 -1.96 -2.21
N VAL A 159 -13.70 -0.84 -2.25
CA VAL A 159 -13.56 0.17 -3.32
C VAL A 159 -12.16 0.79 -3.28
N MET A 160 -11.68 1.16 -2.09
CA MET A 160 -10.31 1.66 -1.91
C MET A 160 -9.27 0.64 -2.38
N ASP A 161 -9.37 -0.63 -1.96
CA ASP A 161 -8.45 -1.68 -2.36
C ASP A 161 -8.40 -1.87 -3.88
N TRP A 162 -9.55 -1.85 -4.55
CA TRP A 162 -9.57 -1.95 -6.01
C TRP A 162 -9.02 -0.70 -6.68
N SER A 163 -9.23 0.47 -6.09
CA SER A 163 -8.74 1.75 -6.62
C SER A 163 -7.21 1.84 -6.50
N ASP A 164 -6.65 1.32 -5.41
CA ASP A 164 -5.21 1.14 -5.21
C ASP A 164 -4.64 0.17 -6.26
N ASP A 165 -5.29 -0.99 -6.45
CA ASP A 165 -4.90 -1.97 -7.48
C ASP A 165 -4.89 -1.38 -8.89
N VAL A 166 -5.91 -0.60 -9.25
CA VAL A 166 -6.03 0.09 -10.54
C VAL A 166 -4.95 1.14 -10.70
N ALA A 167 -4.79 2.05 -9.72
CA ALA A 167 -3.80 3.12 -9.79
C ALA A 167 -2.38 2.55 -9.91
N TYR A 168 -2.03 1.61 -9.04
CA TYR A 168 -0.72 0.97 -9.01
C TYR A 168 -0.42 0.23 -10.32
N SER A 169 -1.35 -0.62 -10.80
CA SER A 169 -1.12 -1.43 -12.01
C SER A 169 -0.94 -0.60 -13.28
N VAL A 170 -1.67 0.51 -13.42
CA VAL A 170 -1.64 1.33 -14.63
C VAL A 170 -0.47 2.32 -14.58
N HIS A 171 -0.29 3.02 -13.46
CA HIS A 171 0.71 4.07 -13.35
C HIS A 171 2.15 3.54 -13.28
N ASP A 172 2.38 2.36 -12.70
CA ASP A 172 3.71 1.77 -12.72
C ASP A 172 4.14 1.34 -14.13
N VAL A 173 3.19 0.89 -14.96
CA VAL A 173 3.44 0.61 -16.38
C VAL A 173 3.68 1.90 -17.15
N GLU A 174 2.92 2.97 -16.88
CA GLU A 174 3.16 4.31 -17.43
C GLU A 174 4.58 4.80 -17.09
N ASP A 175 4.98 4.74 -15.82
CA ASP A 175 6.30 5.18 -15.36
C ASP A 175 7.41 4.32 -15.99
N GLY A 176 7.22 3.00 -16.07
CA GLY A 176 8.16 2.08 -16.70
C GLY A 176 8.35 2.34 -18.19
N LEU A 177 7.27 2.66 -18.92
CA LEU A 177 7.32 3.09 -20.33
C LEU A 177 8.01 4.45 -20.47
N HIS A 178 7.65 5.41 -19.62
CA HIS A 178 8.19 6.77 -19.65
C HIS A 178 9.69 6.80 -19.37
N ALA A 179 10.16 6.00 -18.40
CA ALA A 179 11.56 5.85 -18.05
C ALA A 179 12.37 5.00 -19.06
N GLY A 180 11.70 4.38 -20.04
CA GLY A 180 12.31 3.48 -21.02
C GLY A 180 12.77 2.14 -20.42
N HIS A 181 12.17 1.72 -19.30
CA HIS A 181 12.40 0.41 -18.69
C HIS A 181 11.54 -0.68 -19.33
N ILE A 182 10.40 -0.29 -19.90
CA ILE A 182 9.50 -1.16 -20.65
C ILE A 182 9.55 -0.73 -22.11
N ASP A 183 9.85 -1.66 -23.02
CA ASP A 183 9.55 -1.50 -24.44
C ASP A 183 8.22 -2.22 -24.71
N PRO A 184 7.14 -1.53 -25.15
CA PRO A 184 5.86 -2.19 -25.42
C PRO A 184 5.97 -3.40 -26.36
N ASN A 185 6.96 -3.41 -27.26
CA ASN A 185 7.15 -4.50 -28.20
C ASN A 185 7.67 -5.79 -27.54
N CYS A 186 8.27 -5.71 -26.34
CA CYS A 186 8.71 -6.90 -25.61
C CYS A 186 7.53 -7.79 -25.21
N LEU A 187 6.34 -7.21 -25.02
CA LEU A 187 5.12 -7.92 -24.59
C LEU A 187 4.55 -8.87 -25.66
N TYR A 188 5.05 -8.80 -26.89
CA TYR A 188 4.74 -9.75 -27.98
C TYR A 188 5.69 -10.96 -28.01
N SER A 189 6.79 -10.92 -27.26
CA SER A 189 7.76 -12.02 -27.20
C SER A 189 7.27 -13.13 -26.27
N GLU A 190 7.23 -14.36 -26.76
CA GLU A 190 6.88 -15.54 -25.95
C GLU A 190 7.83 -15.73 -24.76
N HIS A 191 9.12 -15.39 -24.93
CA HIS A 191 10.11 -15.50 -23.87
C HIS A 191 9.83 -14.53 -22.72
N GLU A 192 9.54 -13.28 -23.06
CA GLU A 192 9.23 -12.23 -22.08
C GLU A 192 7.91 -12.51 -21.38
N ARG A 193 6.90 -12.97 -22.13
CA ARG A 193 5.61 -13.43 -21.59
C ARG A 193 5.79 -14.51 -20.53
N ALA A 194 6.60 -15.53 -20.80
CA ALA A 194 6.88 -16.58 -19.82
C ALA A 194 7.46 -16.05 -18.49
N ALA A 195 8.32 -15.03 -18.56
CA ALA A 195 8.85 -14.36 -17.37
C ALA A 195 7.77 -13.58 -16.62
N ILE A 196 6.88 -12.87 -17.34
CA ILE A 196 5.73 -12.16 -16.74
C ILE A 196 4.80 -13.14 -16.02
N TRP A 197 4.50 -14.31 -16.59
CA TRP A 197 3.67 -15.32 -15.93
C TRP A 197 4.31 -15.86 -14.66
N THR A 198 5.63 -16.07 -14.70
CA THR A 198 6.39 -16.49 -13.51
C THR A 198 6.35 -15.43 -12.41
N ALA A 199 6.35 -14.14 -12.75
CA ALA A 199 6.20 -13.05 -11.78
C ALA A 199 4.75 -12.90 -11.28
N ALA A 200 3.75 -13.28 -12.09
CA ALA A 200 2.34 -13.16 -11.76
C ALA A 200 1.82 -14.26 -10.82
N ILE A 201 2.12 -15.52 -11.15
CA ILE A 201 1.54 -16.69 -10.47
C ILE A 201 2.06 -16.80 -9.03
N GLY A 202 1.14 -16.97 -8.09
CA GLY A 202 1.42 -17.02 -6.65
C GLY A 202 1.58 -15.67 -5.98
N ARG A 203 1.71 -14.58 -6.75
CA ARG A 203 1.91 -13.23 -6.23
C ARG A 203 0.73 -12.29 -6.51
N TYR A 204 0.29 -12.25 -7.77
CA TYR A 204 -0.80 -11.39 -8.24
C TYR A 204 -2.04 -12.19 -8.66
N VAL A 205 -1.88 -13.48 -8.91
CA VAL A 205 -2.95 -14.46 -9.15
C VAL A 205 -2.68 -15.75 -8.37
N PRO A 206 -3.67 -16.61 -8.11
CA PRO A 206 -3.48 -17.89 -7.44
C PRO A 206 -2.41 -18.79 -8.08
N ASP A 207 -1.77 -19.66 -7.27
CA ASP A 207 -0.71 -20.58 -7.71
C ASP A 207 -1.15 -21.57 -8.80
N ASP A 208 -2.44 -21.85 -8.90
CA ASP A 208 -3.06 -22.80 -9.84
C ASP A 208 -3.65 -22.12 -11.09
N THR A 209 -3.43 -20.81 -11.27
CA THR A 209 -3.89 -20.07 -12.46
C THR A 209 -3.24 -20.62 -13.73
N ASP A 210 -4.03 -20.89 -14.76
CA ASP A 210 -3.51 -21.30 -16.07
C ASP A 210 -2.79 -20.11 -16.74
N PRO A 211 -1.49 -20.22 -17.11
CA PRO A 211 -0.78 -19.18 -17.86
C PRO A 211 -1.49 -18.74 -19.14
N GLN A 212 -2.33 -19.60 -19.74
CA GLN A 212 -3.12 -19.26 -20.92
C GLN A 212 -4.14 -18.16 -20.62
N GLU A 213 -4.75 -18.13 -19.42
CA GLU A 213 -5.67 -17.05 -19.04
C GLU A 213 -4.97 -15.69 -18.95
N LEU A 214 -3.71 -15.68 -18.49
CA LEU A 214 -2.87 -14.49 -18.45
C LEU A 214 -2.45 -14.04 -19.86
N ALA A 215 -2.14 -15.00 -20.73
CA ALA A 215 -1.84 -14.71 -22.13
C ALA A 215 -3.04 -14.06 -22.84
N GLU A 216 -4.24 -14.61 -22.64
CA GLU A 216 -5.47 -14.05 -23.19
C GLU A 216 -5.80 -12.66 -22.62
N ALA A 217 -5.53 -12.44 -21.33
CA ALA A 217 -5.66 -11.12 -20.71
C ALA A 217 -4.70 -10.10 -21.35
N LEU A 218 -3.43 -10.46 -21.54
CA LEU A 218 -2.48 -9.59 -22.22
C LEU A 218 -2.87 -9.35 -23.69
N ASP A 219 -3.35 -10.37 -24.41
CA ASP A 219 -3.81 -10.25 -25.79
C ASP A 219 -4.97 -9.25 -25.90
N ARG A 220 -5.94 -9.28 -24.97
CA ARG A 220 -7.04 -8.31 -24.93
C ARG A 220 -6.57 -6.87 -24.73
N LEU A 221 -5.53 -6.66 -23.92
CA LEU A 221 -4.91 -5.36 -23.69
C LEU A 221 -4.15 -4.88 -24.94
N LEU A 222 -3.31 -5.73 -25.52
CA LEU A 222 -2.51 -5.40 -26.71
C LEU A 222 -3.37 -5.16 -27.97
N ALA A 223 -4.58 -5.74 -28.03
CA ALA A 223 -5.52 -5.56 -29.14
C ALA A 223 -6.27 -4.21 -29.11
N GLN A 224 -6.14 -3.42 -28.04
CA GLN A 224 -6.83 -2.13 -27.93
C GLN A 224 -6.19 -1.09 -28.86
N GLU A 225 -7.02 -0.32 -29.57
CA GLU A 225 -6.55 0.72 -30.51
C GLU A 225 -5.70 1.81 -29.85
N TRP A 226 -5.95 2.08 -28.56
CA TRP A 226 -5.22 3.06 -27.75
C TRP A 226 -3.94 2.50 -27.11
N TRP A 227 -3.64 1.21 -27.27
CA TRP A 227 -2.44 0.62 -26.68
C TRP A 227 -1.16 1.24 -27.26
N PRO A 228 -0.15 1.59 -26.43
CA PRO A 228 1.08 2.18 -26.93
C PRO A 228 1.93 1.13 -27.68
N HIS A 229 2.09 1.29 -28.99
CA HIS A 229 2.98 0.44 -29.82
C HIS A 229 4.44 0.93 -29.90
N GLY A 230 4.79 1.90 -29.06
CA GLY A 230 6.14 2.46 -28.98
C GLY A 230 6.14 3.76 -28.18
N TYR A 231 7.30 4.10 -27.63
CA TYR A 231 7.49 5.32 -26.86
C TYR A 231 8.85 5.95 -27.19
N ASP A 232 8.83 7.16 -27.77
CA ASP A 232 10.04 7.89 -28.19
C ASP A 232 10.28 9.17 -27.37
N GLY A 233 9.50 9.38 -26.31
CA GLY A 233 9.57 10.56 -25.44
C GLY A 233 8.98 11.84 -26.04
N SER A 234 8.52 11.83 -27.29
CA SER A 234 7.87 12.99 -27.92
C SER A 234 6.58 13.38 -27.20
N ALA A 235 6.18 14.65 -27.32
CA ALA A 235 4.91 15.12 -26.74
C ALA A 235 3.69 14.32 -27.24
N VAL A 236 3.74 13.82 -28.48
CA VAL A 236 2.69 12.96 -29.04
C VAL A 236 2.69 11.58 -28.38
N ALA A 237 3.87 10.97 -28.18
CA ALA A 237 3.97 9.70 -27.47
C ALA A 237 3.52 9.82 -26.01
N GLN A 238 3.87 10.93 -25.34
CA GLN A 238 3.38 11.22 -23.98
C GLN A 238 1.86 11.39 -23.93
N ALA A 239 1.26 12.08 -24.90
CA ALA A 239 -0.18 12.24 -24.96
C ALA A 239 -0.90 10.89 -25.17
N ARG A 240 -0.36 10.02 -26.04
CA ARG A 240 -0.89 8.66 -26.25
C ARG A 240 -0.77 7.79 -25.01
N LEU A 241 0.35 7.86 -24.32
CA LEU A 241 0.56 7.11 -23.08
C LEU A 241 -0.46 7.53 -22.00
N LYS A 242 -0.67 8.84 -21.83
CA LYS A 242 -1.68 9.38 -20.90
C LYS A 242 -3.12 8.99 -21.28
N ASP A 243 -3.42 8.94 -22.58
CA ASP A 243 -4.71 8.44 -23.07
C ASP A 243 -4.89 6.97 -22.73
N ALA A 244 -3.88 6.12 -23.01
CA ALA A 244 -3.90 4.70 -22.64
C ALA A 244 -4.09 4.48 -21.13
N THR A 245 -3.40 5.24 -20.29
CA THR A 245 -3.58 5.26 -18.83
C THR A 245 -5.04 5.55 -18.45
N SER A 246 -5.63 6.60 -19.05
CA SER A 246 -7.01 6.99 -18.78
C SER A 246 -8.02 5.92 -19.22
N GLN A 247 -7.78 5.28 -20.38
CA GLN A 247 -8.61 4.20 -20.90
C GLN A 247 -8.55 2.95 -20.03
N LEU A 248 -7.37 2.58 -19.53
CA LEU A 248 -7.18 1.45 -18.61
C LEU A 248 -7.92 1.66 -17.29
N ILE A 249 -7.75 2.83 -16.66
CA ILE A 249 -8.45 3.19 -15.43
C ILE A 249 -9.97 3.13 -15.65
N GLY A 250 -10.46 3.78 -16.71
CA GLY A 250 -11.87 3.76 -17.07
C GLY A 250 -12.41 2.35 -17.29
N ARG A 251 -11.68 1.51 -18.03
CA ARG A 251 -12.04 0.11 -18.29
C ARG A 251 -12.19 -0.70 -17.00
N PHE A 252 -11.23 -0.61 -16.08
CA PHE A 252 -11.26 -1.35 -14.82
C PHE A 252 -12.35 -0.86 -13.87
N CYS A 253 -12.55 0.46 -13.78
CA CYS A 253 -13.62 1.05 -12.97
C CYS A 253 -15.01 0.68 -13.50
N LEU A 254 -15.24 0.81 -14.81
CA LEU A 254 -16.54 0.49 -15.43
C LEU A 254 -16.86 -1.01 -15.35
N ALA A 255 -15.86 -1.88 -15.45
CA ALA A 255 -16.05 -3.32 -15.29
C ALA A 255 -16.49 -3.67 -13.86
N ALA A 256 -15.83 -3.11 -12.85
CA ALA A 256 -16.19 -3.30 -11.45
C ALA A 256 -17.55 -2.67 -11.11
N GLU A 257 -17.82 -1.46 -11.59
CA GLU A 257 -19.10 -0.80 -11.42
C GLU A 257 -20.24 -1.62 -12.02
N GLY A 258 -20.15 -1.98 -13.31
CA GLY A 258 -21.20 -2.69 -14.03
C GLY A 258 -21.54 -4.03 -13.39
N ALA A 259 -20.54 -4.83 -13.03
CA ALA A 259 -20.76 -6.13 -12.40
C ALA A 259 -21.33 -6.02 -10.98
N THR A 260 -20.89 -5.01 -10.21
CA THR A 260 -21.43 -4.75 -8.87
C THR A 260 -22.89 -4.29 -8.96
N ARG A 261 -23.20 -3.38 -9.89
CA ARG A 261 -24.56 -2.91 -10.16
C ARG A 261 -25.49 -4.02 -10.66
N ALA A 262 -24.99 -4.95 -11.46
CA ALA A 262 -25.76 -6.11 -11.88
C ALA A 262 -26.12 -7.04 -10.70
N SER A 263 -25.26 -7.10 -9.68
CA SER A 263 -25.45 -8.00 -8.52
C SER A 263 -26.28 -7.37 -7.40
N TYR A 264 -26.09 -6.07 -7.14
CA TYR A 264 -26.68 -5.37 -5.98
C TYR A 264 -27.67 -4.25 -6.35
N GLY A 265 -27.85 -3.96 -7.65
CA GLY A 265 -28.74 -2.91 -8.13
C GLY A 265 -28.14 -1.50 -8.06
N THR A 266 -28.97 -0.50 -8.35
CA THR A 266 -28.58 0.91 -8.50
C THR A 266 -28.72 1.75 -7.21
N GLY A 267 -29.08 1.12 -6.10
CA GLY A 267 -29.21 1.78 -4.79
C GLY A 267 -27.87 2.23 -4.21
N ARG A 268 -27.90 2.80 -3.01
CA ARG A 268 -26.66 3.08 -2.28
C ARG A 268 -26.06 1.77 -1.79
N LEU A 269 -24.78 1.54 -2.09
CA LEU A 269 -24.03 0.39 -1.60
C LEU A 269 -23.05 0.90 -0.54
N THR A 270 -23.25 0.49 0.72
CA THR A 270 -22.44 0.99 1.83
C THR A 270 -22.15 -0.09 2.85
N ARG A 271 -21.08 0.10 3.61
CA ARG A 271 -20.76 -0.71 4.80
C ARG A 271 -20.75 -2.21 4.49
N TYR A 272 -21.70 -2.98 5.01
CA TYR A 272 -21.75 -4.43 4.89
C TYR A 272 -22.93 -4.92 4.05
N GLU A 273 -23.61 -4.01 3.35
CA GLU A 273 -24.80 -4.30 2.54
C GLU A 273 -24.46 -4.78 1.12
N ALA A 274 -23.19 -4.71 0.72
CA ALA A 274 -22.72 -5.10 -0.60
C ALA A 274 -21.27 -5.59 -0.59
N GLU A 275 -20.86 -6.23 -1.69
CA GLU A 275 -19.47 -6.59 -1.99
C GLU A 275 -19.10 -6.07 -3.37
N LEU A 276 -17.86 -5.61 -3.54
CA LEU A 276 -17.36 -5.15 -4.82
C LEU A 276 -17.14 -6.36 -5.74
N VAL A 277 -17.86 -6.39 -6.85
CA VAL A 277 -17.74 -7.44 -7.85
C VAL A 277 -16.84 -6.94 -8.96
N VAL A 278 -15.60 -7.46 -9.01
CA VAL A 278 -14.68 -7.23 -10.12
C VAL A 278 -14.68 -8.48 -11.01
N PRO A 279 -15.03 -8.37 -12.30
CA PRO A 279 -14.99 -9.50 -13.23
C PRO A 279 -13.62 -10.18 -13.26
N HIS A 280 -13.61 -11.50 -13.40
CA HIS A 280 -12.38 -12.31 -13.45
C HIS A 280 -11.40 -11.80 -14.53
N GLU A 281 -11.91 -11.51 -15.72
CA GLU A 281 -11.11 -10.98 -16.83
C GLU A 281 -10.40 -9.66 -16.49
N ALA A 282 -11.08 -8.75 -15.78
CA ALA A 282 -10.51 -7.47 -15.36
C ALA A 282 -9.44 -7.64 -14.26
N ARG A 283 -9.64 -8.61 -13.34
CA ARG A 283 -8.62 -8.96 -12.34
C ARG A 283 -7.37 -9.52 -13.01
N LEU A 284 -7.52 -10.40 -14.00
CA LEU A 284 -6.39 -10.94 -14.75
C LEU A 284 -5.64 -9.84 -15.52
N GLU A 285 -6.35 -8.95 -16.21
CA GLU A 285 -5.73 -7.81 -16.91
C GLU A 285 -4.93 -6.92 -15.95
N CYS A 286 -5.51 -6.56 -14.80
CA CYS A 286 -4.81 -5.80 -13.76
C CYS A 286 -3.58 -6.55 -13.21
N ALA A 287 -3.71 -7.86 -12.94
CA ALA A 287 -2.61 -8.68 -12.43
C ALA A 287 -1.45 -8.81 -13.44
N VAL A 288 -1.76 -8.91 -14.74
CA VAL A 288 -0.75 -8.91 -15.80
C VAL A 288 0.03 -7.59 -15.81
N LEU A 289 -0.65 -6.44 -15.71
CA LEU A 289 0.02 -5.13 -15.65
C LEU A 289 0.92 -5.01 -14.41
N LYS A 290 0.47 -5.49 -13.24
CA LYS A 290 1.30 -5.56 -12.03
C LYS A 290 2.54 -6.43 -12.23
N ALA A 291 2.40 -7.58 -12.88
CA ALA A 291 3.52 -8.48 -13.16
C ALA A 291 4.53 -7.86 -14.16
N VAL A 292 4.05 -7.13 -15.17
CA VAL A 292 4.89 -6.36 -16.09
C VAL A 292 5.68 -5.31 -15.32
N ALA A 293 5.03 -4.52 -14.47
CA ALA A 293 5.69 -3.52 -13.63
C ALA A 293 6.72 -4.16 -12.68
N ASP A 294 6.36 -5.25 -11.98
CA ASP A 294 7.26 -5.94 -11.06
C ASP A 294 8.53 -6.44 -11.79
N LEU A 295 8.36 -7.09 -12.94
CA LEU A 295 9.48 -7.63 -13.72
C LEU A 295 10.42 -6.53 -14.24
N TYR A 296 9.88 -5.51 -14.89
CA TYR A 296 10.70 -4.52 -15.61
C TYR A 296 11.09 -3.30 -14.79
N VAL A 297 10.38 -2.99 -13.71
CA VAL A 297 10.66 -1.83 -12.85
C VAL A 297 11.26 -2.27 -11.52
N MET A 298 10.65 -3.23 -10.83
CA MET A 298 10.99 -3.55 -9.43
C MET A 298 12.07 -4.61 -9.26
N GLN A 299 12.16 -5.59 -10.16
CA GLN A 299 13.08 -6.72 -10.05
C GLN A 299 14.47 -6.48 -10.68
N ARG A 300 14.79 -5.26 -11.12
CA ARG A 300 16.10 -4.94 -11.71
C ARG A 300 17.26 -5.14 -10.72
N ASP A 301 18.40 -5.65 -11.18
CA ASP A 301 19.60 -5.90 -10.36
C ASP A 301 20.07 -4.69 -9.53
N GLU A 302 19.99 -3.49 -10.11
CA GLU A 302 20.32 -2.24 -9.43
C GLU A 302 19.40 -1.99 -8.21
N GLN A 303 18.11 -2.33 -8.36
CA GLN A 303 17.12 -2.23 -7.29
C GLN A 303 17.34 -3.30 -6.20
N GLU A 304 17.86 -4.47 -6.55
CA GLU A 304 18.19 -5.50 -5.55
C GLU A 304 19.32 -5.04 -4.61
N ARG A 305 20.40 -4.48 -5.16
CA ARG A 305 21.51 -3.93 -4.34
C ARG A 305 21.03 -2.80 -3.45
N LEU A 306 20.23 -1.89 -3.99
CA LEU A 306 19.65 -0.79 -3.22
C LEU A 306 18.76 -1.30 -2.07
N ARG A 307 17.95 -2.34 -2.31
CA ARG A 307 17.11 -2.98 -1.28
C ARG A 307 17.94 -3.61 -0.18
N ALA A 308 19.04 -4.29 -0.50
CA ALA A 308 19.94 -4.84 0.50
C ALA A 308 20.51 -3.74 1.42
N ASP A 309 21.00 -2.64 0.84
CA ASP A 309 21.54 -1.50 1.59
C ASP A 309 20.46 -0.83 2.47
N GLN A 310 19.25 -0.67 1.96
CA GLN A 310 18.11 -0.12 2.71
C GLN A 310 17.76 -0.95 3.96
N ARG A 311 17.81 -2.29 3.88
CA ARG A 311 17.58 -3.16 5.05
C ARG A 311 18.67 -3.00 6.09
N ILE A 312 19.92 -2.91 5.66
CA ILE A 312 21.07 -2.66 6.56
C ILE A 312 20.88 -1.31 7.27
N VAL A 313 20.53 -0.25 6.54
CA VAL A 313 20.30 1.08 7.12
C VAL A 313 19.24 1.04 8.22
N LEU A 314 18.11 0.36 8.00
CA LEU A 314 17.06 0.27 9.02
C LEU A 314 17.44 -0.61 10.20
N ALA A 315 18.11 -1.74 9.96
CA ALA A 315 18.56 -2.62 11.03
C ALA A 315 19.57 -1.90 11.94
N GLU A 316 20.59 -1.27 11.37
CA GLU A 316 21.59 -0.51 12.12
C GLU A 316 20.98 0.71 12.82
N LEU A 317 20.02 1.40 12.18
CA LEU A 317 19.30 2.50 12.82
C LEU A 317 18.48 2.03 14.02
N ALA A 318 17.79 0.90 13.91
CA ALA A 318 16.99 0.34 14.98
C ALA A 318 17.86 -0.08 16.17
N GLU A 319 19.01 -0.71 15.93
CA GLU A 319 19.99 -1.04 16.95
C GLU A 319 20.58 0.21 17.61
N ALA A 320 20.97 1.21 16.82
CA ALA A 320 21.54 2.45 17.33
C ALA A 320 20.54 3.24 18.20
N LEU A 321 19.28 3.33 17.77
CA LEU A 321 18.22 3.96 18.57
C LEU A 321 17.95 3.17 19.86
N THR A 322 17.94 1.83 19.80
CA THR A 322 17.76 0.98 21.00
C THR A 322 18.88 1.19 22.02
N ALA A 323 20.13 1.26 21.57
CA ALA A 323 21.28 1.45 22.44
C ALA A 323 21.36 2.86 23.06
N ARG A 324 20.81 3.86 22.37
CA ARG A 324 20.86 5.27 22.79
C ARG A 324 19.59 5.73 23.50
N ALA A 325 18.46 5.03 23.39
CA ALA A 325 17.19 5.51 23.93
C ALA A 325 17.28 5.80 25.44
N PRO A 326 16.70 6.93 25.91
CA PRO A 326 15.80 7.82 25.17
C PRO A 326 16.52 8.88 24.29
N GLU A 327 17.85 8.98 24.32
CA GLU A 327 18.58 9.88 23.43
C GLU A 327 18.42 9.47 21.95
N GLY A 328 18.13 10.45 21.09
CA GLY A 328 17.89 10.24 19.66
C GLY A 328 16.42 9.98 19.30
N LEU A 329 15.53 9.84 20.29
CA LEU A 329 14.10 9.88 20.05
C LEU A 329 13.60 11.32 19.88
N ASP A 330 12.67 11.55 18.95
CA ASP A 330 12.00 12.85 18.82
C ASP A 330 11.17 13.13 20.09
N PRO A 331 10.94 14.40 20.46
CA PRO A 331 10.33 14.75 21.74
C PRO A 331 9.02 14.02 22.05
N GLN A 332 8.18 13.80 21.05
CA GLN A 332 6.93 13.05 21.20
C GLN A 332 7.19 11.57 21.54
N PHE A 333 8.05 10.90 20.78
CA PHE A 333 8.37 9.49 21.03
C PHE A 333 9.16 9.32 22.32
N ARG A 334 10.03 10.27 22.69
CA ARG A 334 10.69 10.26 23.98
C ARG A 334 9.69 10.27 25.15
N ALA A 335 8.67 11.13 25.09
CA ALA A 335 7.63 11.16 26.11
C ALA A 335 6.86 9.83 26.20
N LEU A 336 6.57 9.21 25.05
CA LEU A 336 5.93 7.87 25.01
C LEU A 336 6.86 6.77 25.55
N PHE A 337 8.15 6.86 25.28
CA PHE A 337 9.16 5.91 25.76
C PHE A 337 9.34 5.99 27.28
N ASP A 338 9.37 7.20 27.82
CA ASP A 338 9.49 7.44 29.27
C ASP A 338 8.23 6.97 30.03
N ALA A 339 7.05 7.08 29.40
CA ALA A 339 5.78 6.62 29.95
C ALA A 339 5.50 5.11 29.76
N ALA A 340 6.28 4.41 28.94
CA ALA A 340 6.07 3.00 28.65
C ALA A 340 6.25 2.11 29.90
N SER A 341 5.34 1.16 30.09
CA SER A 341 5.28 0.30 31.29
C SER A 341 6.39 -0.75 31.35
N ASP A 342 6.94 -1.14 30.21
CA ASP A 342 7.93 -2.20 30.08
C ASP A 342 8.78 -2.02 28.81
N ASP A 343 9.78 -2.89 28.66
CA ASP A 343 10.72 -2.83 27.53
C ASP A 343 10.06 -3.19 26.19
N ARG A 344 8.96 -3.98 26.21
CA ARG A 344 8.19 -4.30 25.01
C ARG A 344 7.50 -3.04 24.46
N ALA A 345 6.87 -2.26 25.33
CA ALA A 345 6.24 -0.99 25.00
C ALA A 345 7.28 0.06 24.57
N ARG A 346 8.43 0.14 25.25
CA ARG A 346 9.56 0.98 24.82
C ARG A 346 10.05 0.65 23.42
N LYS A 347 10.17 -0.63 23.10
CA LYS A 347 10.57 -1.08 21.76
C LYS A 347 9.53 -0.72 20.70
N ARG A 348 8.23 -0.83 21.01
CA ARG A 348 7.16 -0.35 20.11
C ARG A 348 7.32 1.13 19.80
N VAL A 349 7.69 1.96 20.78
CA VAL A 349 7.92 3.40 20.55
C VAL A 349 9.10 3.65 19.60
N ILE A 350 10.17 2.87 19.70
CA ILE A 350 11.29 2.94 18.74
C ILE A 350 10.80 2.58 17.32
N VAL A 351 10.02 1.51 17.20
CA VAL A 351 9.40 1.09 15.93
C VAL A 351 8.51 2.19 15.35
N ASP A 352 7.66 2.80 16.19
CA ASP A 352 6.78 3.91 15.82
C ASP A 352 7.60 5.07 15.23
N GLN A 353 8.66 5.51 15.92
CA GLN A 353 9.54 6.57 15.41
C GLN A 353 10.16 6.21 14.06
N ILE A 354 10.75 5.02 13.94
CA ILE A 354 11.42 4.60 12.70
C ILE A 354 10.42 4.58 11.54
N SER A 355 9.21 4.07 11.77
CA SER A 355 8.16 4.01 10.75
C SER A 355 7.67 5.39 10.31
N SER A 356 7.73 6.40 11.19
CA SER A 356 7.34 7.79 10.88
C SER A 356 8.40 8.59 10.11
N LEU A 357 9.60 8.04 9.89
CA LEU A 357 10.63 8.71 9.12
C LEU A 357 10.34 8.65 7.62
N THR A 358 10.81 9.66 6.89
CA THR A 358 10.96 9.56 5.43
C THR A 358 12.25 8.81 5.09
N ASP A 359 12.40 8.31 3.86
CA ASP A 359 13.64 7.72 3.36
C ASP A 359 14.87 8.62 3.60
N ALA A 360 14.72 9.92 3.36
CA ALA A 360 15.80 10.89 3.55
C ALA A 360 16.14 11.08 5.04
N SER A 361 15.12 11.18 5.89
CA SER A 361 15.29 11.34 7.34
C SER A 361 15.89 10.09 7.98
N ALA A 362 15.46 8.89 7.57
CA ALA A 362 16.01 7.62 8.04
C ALA A 362 17.50 7.51 7.72
N ARG A 363 17.92 7.85 6.49
CA ARG A 363 19.35 7.88 6.11
C ARG A 363 20.13 8.94 6.88
N ALA A 364 19.55 10.12 7.11
CA ALA A 364 20.21 11.18 7.86
C ALA A 364 20.45 10.78 9.32
N LEU A 365 19.42 10.23 9.97
CA LEU A 365 19.48 9.77 11.36
C LEU A 365 20.42 8.58 11.53
N HIS A 366 20.36 7.61 10.59
CA HIS A 366 21.30 6.49 10.53
C HIS A 366 22.74 6.99 10.50
N ARG A 367 23.10 7.87 9.56
CA ARG A 367 24.45 8.45 9.49
C ARG A 367 24.84 9.10 10.81
N MET A 368 23.97 9.92 11.41
CA MET A 368 24.28 10.61 12.67
C MET A 368 24.66 9.64 13.80
N PHE A 369 23.99 8.50 13.90
CA PHE A 369 24.16 7.58 15.04
C PHE A 369 25.14 6.43 14.81
N THR A 370 25.45 6.09 13.56
CA THR A 370 26.36 4.99 13.21
C THR A 370 27.76 5.46 12.80
N THR A 371 27.94 6.71 12.38
CA THR A 371 29.26 7.24 12.00
C THR A 371 30.07 7.86 13.13
N THR A 372 29.53 7.91 14.36
CA THR A 372 30.24 8.49 15.53
C THR A 372 31.13 7.52 16.31
N ASP A 373 31.28 6.26 15.90
CA ASP A 373 32.19 5.28 16.52
C ASP A 373 33.00 4.48 15.48
N ARG A 374 33.83 5.16 14.70
CA ARG A 374 35.03 4.53 14.13
C ARG A 374 36.27 5.27 14.62
N PRO A 375 37.12 4.65 15.46
CA PRO A 375 38.36 5.26 15.96
C PRO A 375 39.36 5.57 14.85
#